data_AF-A0A8T2PC79-F1
#
_entry.id   AF-A0A8T2PC79-F1
#
_cell.length_a   1.000
_cell.length_b   1.000
_cell.length_c   1.000
_cell.angle_alpha   90.00
_cell.angle_beta   90.00
_cell.angle_gamma   90.00
#
_symmetry.space_group_name_H-M   'P 1'
#
loop_
_entity.id
_entity.type
_entity.pdbx_description
1 polymer ?
#
loop_
_entity_poly.entity_id
_entity_poly.type
_entity_poly.pdbx_seq_one_letter_code
_entity_poly.pdbx_strand_id
1 'polypeptide(L)'
;MAMEVQSSDPNSGSSSRLEVSIDGLTLSPDSEGDQEQVEGVEPQQVQQDCEVQSSAEGKDVEEGETPKTMERKWGFSLGELYGLALKFFKEKDGKAFHPTYEEKLRLVALHKQVLLGPYNPDASPEVGFFDVLGNDRRKEWAALGNIGKEEAMVEFVKLLNKCCTLFAPYVTSHKIERDEQERKRREEEERQRQEEEQRERERQEEERRRREEEEQRQREEEERRQLQEERLRMEQQNTGSAVPQAALQKQQEDVTVSASPEETSVSTPPPAETQPELPTMNGQSDEHSEGPDPEPEAELAEEEATPDLKDPSPAGTHDLASDPEPEVAPVIAAPSMWTRPQIKDFKEKIRQDADSVITVGRGEVVTVRVPTHEEGSYLFWEFATDHYDIGFGVYFEWTDSPNTSVSVHVSESSDDEDEEEGEGQNEDEKAKKNSNKPQVDEIVPVYRRDCHEEVYAGSHQYPGRGVYLLKFDNSYSLWRSKSVYYRVYYTR
;
A
#
# COMPACT_ATOMS: atom_id res chain seq x y z
N MET A 1 -56.91 -46.49 5.03
CA MET A 1 -58.30 -45.96 4.98
C MET A 1 -58.22 -44.48 4.64
N ALA A 2 -59.27 -43.89 4.07
CA ALA A 2 -59.24 -42.53 3.53
C ALA A 2 -59.51 -41.46 4.59
N MET A 3 -59.07 -40.21 4.33
CA MET A 3 -60.00 -39.10 4.07
C MET A 3 -59.26 -37.82 3.64
N GLU A 4 -59.83 -37.13 2.64
CA GLU A 4 -59.62 -35.69 2.40
C GLU A 4 -60.54 -34.88 3.32
N VAL A 5 -60.22 -33.59 3.55
CA VAL A 5 -61.18 -32.46 3.47
C VAL A 5 -60.41 -31.14 3.31
N GLN A 6 -61.13 -30.07 2.92
CA GLN A 6 -60.57 -28.85 2.31
C GLN A 6 -60.77 -27.58 3.17
N SER A 7 -59.91 -26.59 2.90
CA SER A 7 -60.02 -25.11 3.02
C SER A 7 -61.22 -24.42 3.70
N SER A 8 -60.95 -23.32 4.41
CA SER A 8 -61.72 -22.06 4.32
C SER A 8 -60.90 -20.83 4.80
N ASP A 9 -60.91 -19.76 4.00
CA ASP A 9 -60.48 -18.36 4.29
C ASP A 9 -61.59 -17.58 5.06
N PRO A 10 -61.60 -16.23 5.28
CA PRO A 10 -60.70 -15.14 4.81
C PRO A 10 -60.38 -14.00 5.82
N ASN A 11 -59.69 -12.92 5.38
CA ASN A 11 -60.30 -11.56 5.26
C ASN A 11 -59.34 -10.43 4.74
N SER A 12 -59.73 -9.79 3.63
CA SER A 12 -59.55 -8.38 3.16
C SER A 12 -58.33 -7.50 3.53
N GLY A 13 -57.75 -6.84 2.49
CA GLY A 13 -56.94 -5.60 2.59
C GLY A 13 -56.36 -5.13 1.24
N SER A 14 -56.55 -3.87 0.84
CA SER A 14 -56.00 -3.24 -0.38
C SER A 14 -54.81 -2.32 -0.06
N SER A 15 -53.99 -1.74 -0.96
CA SER A 15 -53.93 -1.62 -2.44
C SER A 15 -52.44 -1.30 -2.83
N SER A 16 -51.90 -1.17 -4.04
CA SER A 16 -52.36 -1.02 -5.46
C SER A 16 -51.37 -1.80 -6.38
N ARG A 17 -50.95 -1.49 -7.63
CA ARG A 17 -51.13 -0.38 -8.61
C ARG A 17 -50.83 -0.85 -10.06
N LEU A 18 -51.82 -0.67 -10.94
CA LEU A 18 -51.84 -0.42 -12.42
C LEU A 18 -50.78 -1.02 -13.38
N GLU A 19 -51.32 -1.56 -14.49
CA GLU A 19 -50.62 -2.02 -15.71
C GLU A 19 -50.37 -0.89 -16.73
N VAL A 20 -49.59 -1.17 -17.78
CA VAL A 20 -49.98 -0.88 -19.18
C VAL A 20 -49.41 -1.97 -20.11
N SER A 21 -50.25 -2.56 -20.96
CA SER A 21 -49.83 -3.31 -22.16
C SER A 21 -50.29 -2.57 -23.41
N ILE A 22 -49.57 -2.70 -24.54
CA ILE A 22 -50.15 -2.44 -25.86
C ILE A 22 -49.54 -3.35 -26.93
N ASP A 23 -50.39 -4.22 -27.49
CA ASP A 23 -50.15 -4.99 -28.72
C ASP A 23 -50.99 -4.40 -29.85
N GLY A 24 -50.58 -4.61 -31.11
CA GLY A 24 -51.23 -3.94 -32.23
C GLY A 24 -51.01 -4.53 -33.63
N LEU A 25 -51.70 -5.66 -33.92
CA LEU A 25 -52.17 -6.06 -35.26
C LEU A 25 -51.06 -6.54 -36.26
N THR A 26 -51.28 -7.46 -37.22
CA THR A 26 -52.53 -8.09 -37.73
C THR A 26 -52.26 -9.46 -38.43
N LEU A 27 -53.21 -10.40 -38.28
CA LEU A 27 -53.67 -11.44 -39.24
C LEU A 27 -52.82 -12.69 -39.60
N SER A 28 -53.45 -13.85 -39.36
CA SER A 28 -53.20 -15.23 -39.85
C SER A 28 -53.93 -15.48 -41.21
N PRO A 29 -54.11 -16.72 -41.80
CA PRO A 29 -53.99 -18.09 -41.24
C PRO A 29 -53.38 -19.24 -42.11
N ASP A 30 -53.18 -20.39 -41.45
CA ASP A 30 -53.30 -21.82 -41.84
C ASP A 30 -52.74 -22.40 -43.16
N SER A 31 -51.96 -23.49 -43.03
CA SER A 31 -52.38 -24.85 -43.48
C SER A 31 -51.51 -25.96 -42.83
N GLU A 32 -52.07 -27.17 -42.67
CA GLU A 32 -51.47 -28.35 -41.99
C GLU A 32 -50.58 -29.23 -42.91
N GLY A 33 -49.70 -30.09 -42.37
CA GLY A 33 -49.05 -31.16 -43.16
C GLY A 33 -47.75 -31.83 -42.61
N ASP A 34 -47.92 -32.81 -41.71
CA ASP A 34 -47.02 -33.91 -41.29
C ASP A 34 -45.55 -34.10 -41.79
N GLN A 35 -44.67 -34.28 -40.78
CA GLN A 35 -43.70 -35.39 -40.57
C GLN A 35 -42.25 -35.47 -41.15
N GLU A 36 -41.48 -36.22 -40.34
CA GLU A 36 -40.15 -36.83 -40.49
C GLU A 36 -38.86 -36.01 -40.33
N GLN A 37 -37.83 -36.74 -39.87
CA GLN A 37 -36.59 -36.26 -39.26
C GLN A 37 -35.43 -36.34 -40.25
N VAL A 38 -34.42 -35.48 -40.07
CA VAL A 38 -33.04 -35.82 -39.65
C VAL A 38 -32.20 -34.54 -39.85
N GLU A 39 -31.55 -34.07 -38.78
CA GLU A 39 -30.69 -32.87 -38.84
C GLU A 39 -29.25 -33.19 -39.27
N GLY A 40 -28.62 -32.25 -39.97
CA GLY A 40 -27.15 -32.20 -40.09
C GLY A 40 -26.63 -31.52 -41.36
N VAL A 41 -26.17 -30.26 -41.23
CA VAL A 41 -24.97 -29.63 -41.85
C VAL A 41 -25.05 -28.09 -41.73
N GLU A 42 -23.93 -27.47 -41.29
CA GLU A 42 -23.49 -26.06 -41.39
C GLU A 42 -24.44 -24.86 -41.18
N PRO A 43 -23.96 -23.85 -40.42
CA PRO A 43 -24.07 -22.45 -40.76
C PRO A 43 -22.75 -21.90 -41.36
N GLN A 44 -22.85 -21.08 -42.40
CA GLN A 44 -21.71 -20.51 -43.13
C GLN A 44 -20.91 -19.48 -42.30
N GLN A 45 -19.58 -19.50 -42.43
CA GLN A 45 -18.74 -18.39 -41.96
C GLN A 45 -18.72 -17.25 -42.99
N VAL A 46 -18.97 -16.01 -42.53
CA VAL A 46 -18.76 -14.81 -43.34
C VAL A 46 -17.28 -14.48 -43.37
N GLN A 47 -16.70 -14.40 -44.57
CA GLN A 47 -15.31 -14.00 -44.79
C GLN A 47 -15.20 -12.47 -44.75
N GLN A 48 -14.20 -11.95 -44.04
CA GLN A 48 -13.65 -10.61 -44.28
C GLN A 48 -12.16 -10.62 -43.96
N ASP A 49 -11.35 -10.12 -44.89
CA ASP A 49 -9.94 -10.46 -44.97
C ASP A 49 -9.03 -9.64 -44.03
N CYS A 50 -8.02 -10.32 -43.50
CA CYS A 50 -6.77 -9.73 -43.03
C CYS A 50 -5.62 -10.65 -43.47
N GLU A 51 -4.73 -10.15 -44.33
CA GLU A 51 -3.65 -10.94 -44.92
C GLU A 51 -2.60 -11.37 -43.88
N VAL A 52 -2.68 -12.62 -43.42
CA VAL A 52 -1.57 -13.28 -42.72
C VAL A 52 -0.58 -13.80 -43.75
N GLN A 53 0.45 -13.00 -44.05
CA GLN A 53 1.56 -13.43 -44.90
C GLN A 53 2.41 -14.48 -44.18
N SER A 54 2.07 -15.76 -44.38
CA SER A 54 2.92 -16.90 -44.04
C SER A 54 3.60 -17.43 -45.29
N SER A 55 4.94 -17.33 -45.36
CA SER A 55 5.86 -18.23 -46.08
C SER A 55 7.25 -17.59 -46.23
N ALA A 56 8.16 -17.90 -45.32
CA ALA A 56 9.59 -17.84 -45.57
C ALA A 56 10.31 -18.83 -44.65
N GLU A 57 10.78 -19.95 -45.19
CA GLU A 57 11.73 -20.84 -44.50
C GLU A 57 13.10 -20.15 -44.46
N GLY A 58 13.24 -19.17 -43.57
CA GLY A 58 14.53 -18.63 -43.16
C GLY A 58 15.23 -19.64 -42.25
N LYS A 59 16.54 -19.82 -42.41
CA LYS A 59 17.34 -20.40 -41.33
C LYS A 59 17.42 -19.39 -40.20
N ASP A 60 16.88 -19.72 -39.04
CA ASP A 60 17.15 -18.97 -37.82
C ASP A 60 18.67 -19.01 -37.54
N VAL A 61 19.32 -17.89 -37.83
CA VAL A 61 20.60 -17.55 -37.22
C VAL A 61 20.25 -17.03 -35.84
N GLU A 62 20.85 -17.59 -34.79
CA GLU A 62 20.71 -17.06 -33.43
C GLU A 62 21.37 -15.67 -33.35
N GLU A 63 20.65 -14.61 -33.73
CA GLU A 63 20.85 -13.30 -33.12
C GLU A 63 20.46 -13.43 -31.65
N GLY A 64 21.45 -13.73 -30.80
CA GLY A 64 21.26 -13.89 -29.36
C GLY A 64 20.52 -12.68 -28.79
N GLU A 65 19.39 -12.90 -28.12
CA GLU A 65 18.53 -11.80 -27.70
C GLU A 65 19.29 -10.87 -26.74
N THR A 66 19.44 -9.62 -27.13
CA THR A 66 20.06 -8.53 -26.37
C THR A 66 18.98 -7.70 -25.67
N PRO A 67 19.33 -6.83 -24.70
CA PRO A 67 18.38 -5.87 -24.11
C PRO A 67 17.58 -5.09 -25.17
N LYS A 68 18.23 -4.73 -26.29
CA LYS A 68 17.62 -3.97 -27.40
C LYS A 68 16.74 -4.80 -28.33
N THR A 69 16.95 -6.11 -28.48
CA THR A 69 15.96 -6.97 -29.18
C THR A 69 14.77 -7.27 -28.29
N MET A 70 14.99 -7.46 -26.98
CA MET A 70 13.91 -7.63 -26.00
C MET A 70 12.99 -6.40 -25.98
N GLU A 71 13.54 -5.19 -25.91
CA GLU A 71 12.75 -3.96 -25.94
C GLU A 71 11.87 -3.84 -27.19
N ARG A 72 12.43 -4.12 -28.37
CA ARG A 72 11.68 -4.09 -29.65
C ARG A 72 10.63 -5.19 -29.75
N LYS A 73 10.90 -6.38 -29.20
CA LYS A 73 10.00 -7.54 -29.18
C LYS A 73 8.80 -7.35 -28.24
N TRP A 74 9.05 -6.78 -27.06
CA TRP A 74 8.08 -6.72 -25.97
C TRP A 74 7.42 -5.34 -25.79
N GLY A 75 8.05 -4.26 -26.24
CA GLY A 75 7.54 -2.89 -26.10
C GLY A 75 7.75 -2.26 -24.72
N PHE A 76 8.66 -2.82 -23.92
CA PHE A 76 9.08 -2.39 -22.59
C PHE A 76 10.61 -2.44 -22.50
N SER A 77 11.24 -1.54 -21.74
CA SER A 77 12.67 -1.67 -21.44
C SER A 77 12.95 -2.99 -20.71
N LEU A 78 14.19 -3.46 -20.75
CA LEU A 78 14.55 -4.74 -20.12
C LEU A 78 14.24 -4.77 -18.61
N GLY A 79 14.41 -3.65 -17.91
CA GLY A 79 14.09 -3.54 -16.48
C GLY A 79 12.60 -3.64 -16.18
N GLU A 80 11.75 -2.95 -16.96
CA GLU A 80 10.28 -3.05 -16.84
C GLU A 80 9.79 -4.47 -17.16
N LEU A 81 10.30 -5.05 -18.26
CA LEU A 81 9.97 -6.40 -18.70
C LEU A 81 10.39 -7.46 -17.67
N TYR A 82 11.57 -7.29 -17.07
CA TYR A 82 12.04 -8.11 -15.96
C TYR A 82 11.16 -7.95 -14.70
N GLY A 83 10.73 -6.72 -14.38
CA GLY A 83 9.78 -6.46 -13.30
C GLY A 83 8.43 -7.17 -13.51
N LEU A 84 7.88 -7.10 -14.73
CA LEU A 84 6.67 -7.83 -15.13
C LEU A 84 6.87 -9.36 -15.06
N ALA A 85 8.02 -9.86 -15.51
CA ALA A 85 8.38 -11.27 -15.41
C ALA A 85 8.47 -11.74 -13.94
N LEU A 86 9.18 -10.99 -13.11
CA LEU A 86 9.32 -11.29 -11.69
C LEU A 86 7.98 -11.24 -10.97
N LYS A 87 7.12 -10.25 -11.27
CA LYS A 87 5.75 -10.17 -10.73
C LYS A 87 4.91 -11.37 -11.15
N PHE A 88 4.91 -11.73 -12.44
CA PHE A 88 4.22 -12.92 -12.93
C PHE A 88 4.71 -14.20 -12.24
N PHE A 89 6.02 -14.33 -12.03
CA PHE A 89 6.63 -15.43 -11.29
C PHE A 89 6.39 -15.39 -9.76
N LYS A 90 6.19 -14.22 -9.13
CA LYS A 90 5.73 -14.10 -7.73
C LYS A 90 4.24 -14.47 -7.60
N GLU A 91 3.40 -14.11 -8.58
CA GLU A 91 1.94 -14.33 -8.50
C GLU A 91 1.43 -15.69 -9.00
N LYS A 92 1.93 -16.20 -10.13
CA LYS A 92 1.30 -17.26 -10.93
C LYS A 92 1.99 -18.63 -10.84
N ASP A 93 3.21 -18.66 -10.30
CA ASP A 93 3.94 -19.88 -9.97
C ASP A 93 3.14 -20.75 -8.99
N GLY A 94 3.04 -22.05 -9.28
CA GLY A 94 2.21 -22.99 -8.50
C GLY A 94 0.70 -22.75 -8.62
N LYS A 95 0.25 -21.96 -9.61
CA LYS A 95 -1.18 -21.66 -9.88
C LYS A 95 -1.54 -21.80 -11.36
N ALA A 96 -0.91 -21.00 -12.22
CA ALA A 96 -1.16 -21.01 -13.67
C ALA A 96 -0.08 -21.79 -14.45
N PHE A 97 1.10 -21.99 -13.86
CA PHE A 97 2.14 -22.86 -14.37
C PHE A 97 2.95 -23.47 -13.22
N HIS A 98 3.63 -24.58 -13.53
CA HIS A 98 4.43 -25.35 -12.60
C HIS A 98 5.79 -25.60 -13.27
N PRO A 99 6.77 -24.70 -13.12
CA PRO A 99 8.12 -24.94 -13.64
C PRO A 99 8.72 -26.16 -12.95
N THR A 100 9.60 -26.89 -13.63
CA THR A 100 10.33 -27.99 -12.99
C THR A 100 11.23 -27.48 -11.86
N TYR A 101 11.70 -28.38 -11.00
CA TYR A 101 12.63 -28.03 -9.92
C TYR A 101 13.88 -27.32 -10.48
N GLU A 102 14.48 -27.87 -11.54
CA GLU A 102 15.66 -27.32 -12.22
C GLU A 102 15.38 -25.94 -12.84
N GLU A 103 14.29 -25.77 -13.58
CA GLU A 103 13.91 -24.48 -14.16
C GLU A 103 13.68 -23.42 -13.08
N LYS A 104 13.07 -23.78 -11.94
CA LYS A 104 12.91 -22.83 -10.84
C LYS A 104 14.22 -22.53 -10.11
N LEU A 105 15.07 -23.53 -9.92
CA LEU A 105 16.41 -23.35 -9.36
C LEU A 105 17.19 -22.32 -10.20
N ARG A 106 17.10 -22.45 -11.53
CA ARG A 106 17.68 -21.52 -12.51
C ARG A 106 17.03 -20.13 -12.45
N LEU A 107 15.70 -20.02 -12.39
CA LEU A 107 15.00 -18.72 -12.23
C LEU A 107 15.40 -18.00 -10.93
N VAL A 108 15.54 -18.72 -9.81
CA VAL A 108 15.95 -18.13 -8.52
C VAL A 108 17.43 -17.76 -8.52
N ALA A 109 18.31 -18.59 -9.10
CA ALA A 109 19.72 -18.25 -9.32
C ALA A 109 19.86 -16.97 -10.17
N LEU A 110 19.13 -16.87 -11.28
CA LEU A 110 19.12 -15.69 -12.15
C LEU A 110 18.57 -14.46 -11.42
N HIS A 111 17.61 -14.63 -10.50
CA HIS A 111 17.13 -13.54 -9.65
C HIS A 111 18.20 -13.06 -8.64
N LYS A 112 18.89 -13.98 -7.92
CA LYS A 112 20.03 -13.59 -7.06
C LYS A 112 21.14 -12.91 -7.87
N GLN A 113 21.45 -13.37 -9.07
CA GLN A 113 22.42 -12.74 -9.98
C GLN A 113 22.03 -11.31 -10.40
N VAL A 114 20.74 -11.03 -10.58
CA VAL A 114 20.25 -9.67 -10.90
C VAL A 114 20.30 -8.72 -9.69
N LEU A 115 20.10 -9.25 -8.48
CA LEU A 115 20.17 -8.47 -7.24
C LEU A 115 21.63 -8.23 -6.80
N LEU A 116 22.34 -9.32 -6.49
CA LEU A 116 23.65 -9.34 -5.81
C LEU A 116 24.85 -9.52 -6.76
N GLY A 117 24.62 -9.87 -8.02
CA GLY A 117 25.68 -10.18 -8.97
C GLY A 117 26.22 -11.62 -8.86
N PRO A 118 27.47 -11.87 -9.29
CA PRO A 118 28.11 -13.18 -9.24
C PRO A 118 28.18 -13.75 -7.81
N TYR A 119 27.99 -15.07 -7.69
CA TYR A 119 28.12 -15.76 -6.40
C TYR A 119 29.52 -15.58 -5.78
N ASN A 120 29.56 -15.02 -4.58
CA ASN A 120 30.77 -14.90 -3.76
C ASN A 120 30.74 -15.93 -2.62
N PRO A 121 31.67 -16.92 -2.57
CA PRO A 121 31.70 -17.89 -1.49
C PRO A 121 32.05 -17.29 -0.12
N ASP A 122 32.79 -16.18 -0.08
CA ASP A 122 33.23 -15.54 1.16
C ASP A 122 32.11 -14.70 1.82
N ALA A 123 31.01 -14.45 1.08
CA ALA A 123 29.83 -13.70 1.51
C ALA A 123 28.56 -14.57 1.48
N SER A 124 28.68 -15.86 1.79
CA SER A 124 27.54 -16.78 1.85
C SER A 124 27.80 -17.88 2.90
N PRO A 125 27.01 -17.94 3.99
CA PRO A 125 27.20 -18.91 5.06
C PRO A 125 27.27 -20.38 4.59
N GLU A 126 27.97 -21.22 5.35
CA GLU A 126 27.97 -22.67 5.13
C GLU A 126 26.58 -23.27 5.41
N VAL A 127 25.72 -23.39 4.38
CA VAL A 127 24.49 -24.19 4.57
C VAL A 127 24.88 -25.63 4.86
N GLY A 128 24.41 -26.13 6.01
CA GLY A 128 24.86 -27.40 6.57
C GLY A 128 24.50 -28.60 5.68
N PHE A 129 25.19 -29.72 5.89
CA PHE A 129 25.12 -30.95 5.09
C PHE A 129 23.69 -31.49 4.82
N PHE A 130 22.73 -31.17 5.69
CA PHE A 130 21.33 -31.60 5.55
C PHE A 130 20.43 -30.63 4.75
N ASP A 131 20.84 -29.38 4.49
CA ASP A 131 20.10 -28.47 3.60
C ASP A 131 20.47 -28.69 2.13
N VAL A 132 19.96 -29.81 1.59
CA VAL A 132 20.06 -30.16 0.17
C VAL A 132 19.52 -29.03 -0.73
N LEU A 133 18.46 -28.33 -0.30
CA LEU A 133 17.79 -27.29 -1.09
C LEU A 133 18.59 -25.98 -1.13
N GLY A 134 19.24 -25.57 -0.04
CA GLY A 134 20.22 -24.49 -0.04
C GLY A 134 21.48 -24.84 -0.81
N ASN A 135 21.96 -26.08 -0.70
CA ASN A 135 23.14 -26.53 -1.42
C ASN A 135 22.92 -26.49 -2.95
N ASP A 136 21.79 -27.01 -3.43
CA ASP A 136 21.41 -26.94 -4.86
C ASP A 136 21.26 -25.48 -5.33
N ARG A 137 20.66 -24.58 -4.53
CA ARG A 137 20.52 -23.15 -4.87
C ARG A 137 21.87 -22.44 -4.97
N ARG A 138 22.77 -22.63 -4.00
CA ARG A 138 24.14 -22.08 -4.06
C ARG A 138 24.89 -22.61 -5.28
N LYS A 139 24.79 -23.92 -5.55
CA LYS A 139 25.42 -24.57 -6.70
C LYS A 139 24.92 -24.01 -8.04
N GLU A 140 23.62 -23.79 -8.20
CA GLU A 140 23.05 -23.24 -9.45
C GLU A 140 23.38 -21.76 -9.64
N TRP A 141 23.41 -20.95 -8.57
CA TRP A 141 23.87 -19.56 -8.63
C TRP A 141 25.39 -19.48 -8.93
N ALA A 142 26.21 -20.32 -8.31
CA ALA A 142 27.63 -20.45 -8.65
C ALA A 142 27.85 -20.89 -10.12
N ALA A 143 26.95 -21.71 -10.66
CA ALA A 143 26.97 -22.13 -12.07
C ALA A 143 26.55 -21.02 -13.08
N LEU A 144 26.10 -19.85 -12.61
CA LEU A 144 25.97 -18.66 -13.44
C LEU A 144 27.30 -17.91 -13.62
N GLY A 145 28.21 -18.02 -12.66
CA GLY A 145 29.49 -17.32 -12.67
C GLY A 145 29.33 -15.81 -12.89
N ASN A 146 30.07 -15.28 -13.87
CA ASN A 146 30.20 -13.84 -14.09
C ASN A 146 29.26 -13.26 -15.18
N ILE A 147 28.10 -13.87 -15.44
CA ILE A 147 27.11 -13.27 -16.35
C ILE A 147 26.62 -11.91 -15.83
N GLY A 148 26.38 -10.98 -16.75
CA GLY A 148 26.00 -9.60 -16.39
C GLY A 148 24.57 -9.48 -15.85
N LYS A 149 24.28 -8.40 -15.12
CA LYS A 149 22.93 -8.11 -14.60
C LYS A 149 21.86 -8.08 -15.71
N GLU A 150 22.16 -7.42 -16.84
CA GLU A 150 21.26 -7.41 -18.00
C GLU A 150 21.10 -8.80 -18.65
N GLU A 151 22.18 -9.56 -18.75
CA GLU A 151 22.17 -10.93 -19.30
C GLU A 151 21.33 -11.87 -18.43
N ALA A 152 21.47 -11.79 -17.12
CA ALA A 152 20.65 -12.54 -16.17
C ALA A 152 19.16 -12.14 -16.22
N MET A 153 18.84 -10.85 -16.43
CA MET A 153 17.47 -10.41 -16.70
C MET A 153 16.91 -11.03 -18.00
N VAL A 154 17.69 -11.01 -19.09
CA VAL A 154 17.29 -11.61 -20.38
C VAL A 154 17.01 -13.10 -20.23
N GLU A 155 17.93 -13.86 -19.63
CA GLU A 155 17.77 -15.31 -19.43
C GLU A 155 16.59 -15.63 -18.50
N PHE A 156 16.33 -14.82 -17.47
CA PHE A 156 15.15 -14.99 -16.62
C PHE A 156 13.85 -14.84 -17.42
N VAL A 157 13.74 -13.80 -18.26
CA VAL A 157 12.54 -13.57 -19.08
C VAL A 157 12.37 -14.66 -20.15
N LYS A 158 13.46 -15.08 -20.82
CA LYS A 158 13.44 -16.21 -21.76
C LYS A 158 12.91 -17.48 -21.11
N LEU A 159 13.49 -17.84 -19.96
CA LEU A 159 13.15 -19.07 -19.24
C LEU A 159 11.71 -19.02 -18.74
N LEU A 160 11.26 -17.91 -18.15
CA LEU A 160 9.87 -17.76 -17.72
C LEU A 160 8.88 -17.89 -18.89
N ASN A 161 9.18 -17.27 -20.03
CA ASN A 161 8.34 -17.37 -21.23
C ASN A 161 8.29 -18.79 -21.81
N LYS A 162 9.38 -19.56 -21.67
CA LYS A 162 9.43 -20.99 -22.01
C LYS A 162 8.62 -21.85 -21.04
N CYS A 163 8.70 -21.58 -19.73
CA CYS A 163 7.96 -22.31 -18.70
C CYS A 163 6.46 -21.96 -18.67
N CYS A 164 6.04 -20.81 -19.20
CA CYS A 164 4.64 -20.39 -19.23
C CYS A 164 4.26 -19.60 -20.49
N THR A 165 3.51 -20.24 -21.38
CA THR A 165 2.96 -19.60 -22.59
C THR A 165 1.99 -18.44 -22.31
N LEU A 166 1.41 -18.37 -21.10
CA LEU A 166 0.53 -17.27 -20.67
C LEU A 166 1.30 -15.99 -20.30
N PHE A 167 2.64 -16.05 -20.17
CA PHE A 167 3.45 -14.85 -19.92
C PHE A 167 3.40 -13.86 -21.10
N ALA A 168 3.43 -14.35 -22.34
CA ALA A 168 3.41 -13.46 -23.51
C ALA A 168 2.08 -12.68 -23.67
N PRO A 169 0.89 -13.30 -23.54
CA PRO A 169 -0.38 -12.58 -23.40
C PRO A 169 -0.42 -11.60 -22.23
N TYR A 170 0.17 -11.96 -21.07
CA TYR A 170 0.21 -11.09 -19.89
C TYR A 170 0.99 -9.80 -20.13
N VAL A 171 2.21 -9.87 -20.69
CA VAL A 171 2.98 -8.67 -21.08
C VAL A 171 2.25 -7.87 -22.15
N THR A 172 1.62 -8.54 -23.13
CA THR A 172 0.82 -7.89 -24.18
C THR A 172 -0.35 -7.10 -23.60
N SER A 173 -1.06 -7.65 -22.60
CA SER A 173 -2.16 -6.96 -21.91
C SER A 173 -1.69 -5.70 -21.19
N HIS A 174 -0.57 -5.77 -20.45
CA HIS A 174 -0.02 -4.59 -19.76
C HIS A 174 0.52 -3.53 -20.74
N LYS A 175 1.00 -3.93 -21.93
CA LYS A 175 1.37 -2.98 -22.99
C LYS A 175 0.15 -2.18 -23.46
N ILE A 176 -0.95 -2.88 -23.78
CA ILE A 176 -2.21 -2.25 -24.22
C ILE A 176 -2.75 -1.31 -23.14
N GLU A 177 -2.74 -1.74 -21.88
CA GLU A 177 -3.14 -0.93 -20.72
C GLU A 177 -2.31 0.36 -20.59
N ARG A 178 -0.98 0.26 -20.64
CA ARG A 178 -0.08 1.43 -20.59
C ARG A 178 -0.33 2.39 -21.76
N ASP A 179 -0.39 1.86 -22.97
CA ASP A 179 -0.53 2.65 -24.19
C ASP A 179 -1.91 3.35 -24.23
N GLU A 180 -2.96 2.73 -23.66
CA GLU A 180 -4.26 3.37 -23.46
C GLU A 180 -4.25 4.46 -22.37
N GLN A 181 -3.58 4.22 -21.23
CA GLN A 181 -3.42 5.21 -20.17
C GLN A 181 -2.67 6.46 -20.66
N GLU A 182 -1.60 6.28 -21.45
CA GLU A 182 -0.89 7.40 -22.06
C GLU A 182 -1.78 8.17 -23.05
N ARG A 183 -2.55 7.47 -23.90
CA ARG A 183 -3.51 8.14 -24.79
C ARG A 183 -4.49 9.01 -24.01
N LYS A 184 -5.13 8.47 -22.97
CA LYS A 184 -6.09 9.20 -22.12
C LYS A 184 -5.47 10.45 -21.49
N ARG A 185 -4.21 10.34 -21.02
CA ARG A 185 -3.47 11.48 -20.46
C ARG A 185 -3.25 12.58 -21.50
N ARG A 186 -2.84 12.22 -22.72
CA ARG A 186 -2.64 13.18 -23.83
C ARG A 186 -3.96 13.83 -24.29
N GLU A 187 -5.05 13.06 -24.37
CA GLU A 187 -6.40 13.57 -24.68
C GLU A 187 -6.92 14.53 -23.59
N GLU A 188 -6.53 14.32 -22.33
CA GLU A 188 -6.83 15.23 -21.21
C GLU A 188 -5.94 16.49 -21.20
N GLU A 189 -4.63 16.34 -21.41
CA GLU A 189 -3.68 17.46 -21.57
C GLU A 189 -4.12 18.38 -22.73
N GLU A 190 -4.53 17.82 -23.87
CA GLU A 190 -5.04 18.61 -25.00
C GLU A 190 -6.39 19.28 -24.67
N ARG A 191 -7.33 18.57 -24.04
CA ARG A 191 -8.62 19.15 -23.61
C ARG A 191 -8.43 20.33 -22.66
N GLN A 192 -7.55 20.19 -21.66
CA GLN A 192 -7.23 21.28 -20.72
C GLN A 192 -6.62 22.48 -21.45
N ARG A 193 -5.69 22.23 -22.40
CA ARG A 193 -5.10 23.29 -23.22
C ARG A 193 -6.12 24.01 -24.11
N GLN A 194 -7.05 23.28 -24.72
CA GLN A 194 -8.14 23.86 -25.52
C GLN A 194 -9.10 24.69 -24.64
N GLU A 195 -9.43 24.21 -23.43
CA GLU A 195 -10.27 24.94 -22.48
C GLU A 195 -9.58 26.20 -21.94
N GLU A 196 -8.28 26.15 -21.65
CA GLU A 196 -7.49 27.33 -21.27
C GLU A 196 -7.42 28.36 -22.40
N GLU A 197 -7.16 27.92 -23.65
CA GLU A 197 -7.11 28.79 -24.83
C GLU A 197 -8.49 29.42 -25.13
N GLN A 198 -9.59 28.69 -24.95
CA GLN A 198 -10.95 29.24 -25.04
C GLN A 198 -11.19 30.29 -23.94
N ARG A 199 -10.91 29.96 -22.67
CA ARG A 199 -11.06 30.88 -21.54
C ARG A 199 -10.20 32.14 -21.70
N GLU A 200 -9.04 32.06 -22.34
CA GLU A 200 -8.23 33.25 -22.66
C GLU A 200 -8.88 34.10 -23.75
N ARG A 201 -9.35 33.51 -24.84
CA ARG A 201 -10.08 34.22 -25.90
C ARG A 201 -11.31 34.94 -25.36
N GLU A 202 -12.09 34.29 -24.49
CA GLU A 202 -13.24 34.88 -23.82
C GLU A 202 -12.86 36.10 -22.95
N ARG A 203 -11.75 36.02 -22.19
CA ARG A 203 -11.22 37.18 -21.44
C ARG A 203 -10.77 38.32 -22.36
N GLN A 204 -10.09 38.01 -23.46
CA GLN A 204 -9.65 39.02 -24.44
C GLN A 204 -10.83 39.69 -25.15
N GLU A 205 -11.90 38.95 -25.44
CA GLU A 205 -13.13 39.47 -26.04
C GLU A 205 -13.92 40.33 -25.05
N GLU A 206 -14.03 39.92 -23.79
CA GLU A 206 -14.65 40.74 -22.74
C GLU A 206 -13.85 42.03 -22.47
N GLU A 207 -12.51 41.97 -22.41
CA GLU A 207 -11.68 43.16 -22.24
C GLU A 207 -11.82 44.11 -23.44
N ARG A 208 -11.84 43.58 -24.67
CA ARG A 208 -12.16 44.34 -25.88
C ARG A 208 -13.50 45.04 -25.76
N ARG A 209 -14.58 44.29 -25.47
CA ARG A 209 -15.94 44.83 -25.37
C ARG A 209 -16.01 45.94 -24.33
N ARG A 210 -15.36 45.75 -23.17
CA ARG A 210 -15.28 46.75 -22.11
C ARG A 210 -14.55 48.04 -22.54
N ARG A 211 -13.45 47.92 -23.30
CA ARG A 211 -12.74 49.09 -23.87
C ARG A 211 -13.59 49.82 -24.91
N GLU A 212 -14.30 49.08 -25.77
CA GLU A 212 -15.20 49.65 -26.79
C GLU A 212 -16.42 50.36 -26.14
N GLU A 213 -17.00 49.78 -25.08
CA GLU A 213 -18.03 50.43 -24.23
C GLU A 213 -17.50 51.69 -23.53
N GLU A 214 -16.24 51.69 -23.05
CA GLU A 214 -15.63 52.84 -22.38
C GLU A 214 -15.32 53.99 -23.37
N GLU A 215 -14.76 53.68 -24.55
CA GLU A 215 -14.58 54.66 -25.63
C GLU A 215 -15.92 55.29 -26.06
N GLN A 216 -16.98 54.49 -26.18
CA GLN A 216 -18.30 55.02 -26.52
C GLN A 216 -18.82 55.98 -25.44
N ARG A 217 -18.72 55.62 -24.16
CA ARG A 217 -19.10 56.51 -23.04
C ARG A 217 -18.32 57.82 -23.03
N GLN A 218 -17.01 57.79 -23.32
CA GLN A 218 -16.19 58.99 -23.41
C GLN A 218 -16.62 59.90 -24.58
N ARG A 219 -16.98 59.32 -25.73
CA ARG A 219 -17.52 60.08 -26.89
C ARG A 219 -18.87 60.72 -26.58
N GLU A 220 -19.79 59.97 -25.97
CA GLU A 220 -21.11 60.46 -25.56
C GLU A 220 -21.01 61.58 -24.50
N GLU A 221 -20.05 61.47 -23.57
CA GLU A 221 -19.79 62.53 -22.58
C GLU A 221 -19.15 63.78 -23.21
N GLU A 222 -18.23 63.63 -24.17
CA GLU A 222 -17.66 64.78 -24.88
C GLU A 222 -18.68 65.48 -25.79
N GLU A 223 -19.52 64.73 -26.52
CA GLU A 223 -20.62 65.32 -27.31
C GLU A 223 -21.62 66.05 -26.40
N ARG A 224 -21.98 65.46 -25.26
CA ARG A 224 -22.80 66.12 -24.23
C ARG A 224 -22.15 67.41 -23.71
N ARG A 225 -20.83 67.42 -23.49
CA ARG A 225 -20.09 68.63 -23.07
C ARG A 225 -20.14 69.71 -24.14
N GLN A 226 -19.93 69.35 -25.40
CA GLN A 226 -20.00 70.28 -26.54
C GLN A 226 -21.41 70.88 -26.69
N LEU A 227 -22.48 70.07 -26.61
CA LEU A 227 -23.86 70.57 -26.59
C LEU A 227 -24.13 71.52 -25.42
N GLN A 228 -23.57 71.24 -24.25
CA GLN A 228 -23.74 72.09 -23.06
C GLN A 228 -22.99 73.43 -23.20
N GLU A 229 -21.77 73.41 -23.75
CA GLU A 229 -20.99 74.61 -24.10
C GLU A 229 -21.69 75.45 -25.19
N GLU A 230 -22.23 74.83 -26.24
CA GLU A 230 -22.99 75.53 -27.28
C GLU A 230 -24.28 76.16 -26.71
N ARG A 231 -25.03 75.41 -25.88
CA ARG A 231 -26.23 75.93 -25.20
C ARG A 231 -25.91 77.15 -24.34
N LEU A 232 -24.82 77.11 -23.56
CA LEU A 232 -24.32 78.24 -22.75
C LEU A 232 -23.90 79.44 -23.60
N ARG A 233 -23.37 79.21 -24.80
CA ARG A 233 -22.99 80.26 -25.76
C ARG A 233 -24.21 80.91 -26.41
N MET A 234 -25.21 80.11 -26.77
CA MET A 234 -26.48 80.58 -27.32
C MET A 234 -27.29 81.37 -26.28
N GLU A 235 -27.30 80.90 -25.02
CA GLU A 235 -27.97 81.59 -23.91
C GLU A 235 -27.34 82.96 -23.61
N GLN A 236 -26.01 83.11 -23.74
CA GLN A 236 -25.32 84.41 -23.67
C GLN A 236 -25.68 85.36 -24.82
N GLN A 237 -25.82 84.87 -26.05
CA GLN A 237 -26.26 85.72 -27.18
C GLN A 237 -27.74 86.14 -27.04
N ASN A 238 -28.60 85.26 -26.54
CA ASN A 238 -30.00 85.55 -26.30
C ASN A 238 -30.19 86.55 -25.14
N THR A 239 -29.50 86.36 -24.01
CA THR A 239 -29.55 87.31 -22.87
C THR A 239 -28.93 88.67 -23.21
N GLY A 240 -28.01 88.74 -24.19
CA GLY A 240 -27.50 89.99 -24.74
C GLY A 240 -28.45 90.73 -25.70
N SER A 241 -29.60 90.13 -26.06
CA SER A 241 -30.53 90.71 -27.06
C SER A 241 -32.02 90.67 -26.66
N ALA A 242 -32.42 89.87 -25.67
CA ALA A 242 -33.79 89.74 -25.21
C ALA A 242 -34.13 90.72 -24.07
N VAL A 243 -34.96 91.73 -24.38
CA VAL A 243 -35.69 92.49 -23.35
C VAL A 243 -36.74 91.57 -22.72
N PRO A 244 -36.84 91.47 -21.37
CA PRO A 244 -37.75 90.53 -20.73
C PRO A 244 -39.22 90.98 -20.83
N GLN A 245 -39.94 90.48 -21.85
CA GLN A 245 -41.40 90.61 -22.02
C GLN A 245 -42.07 89.27 -22.36
N ALA A 246 -42.22 88.39 -21.36
CA ALA A 246 -43.11 87.23 -21.43
C ALA A 246 -43.63 86.74 -20.06
N ALA A 247 -43.63 87.59 -19.03
CA ALA A 247 -44.45 87.35 -17.84
C ALA A 247 -45.87 87.90 -18.10
N LEU A 248 -46.90 87.14 -17.71
CA LEU A 248 -48.34 87.41 -17.93
C LEU A 248 -48.83 87.35 -19.40
N GLN A 249 -48.84 86.13 -19.96
CA GLN A 249 -49.95 85.58 -20.78
C GLN A 249 -49.74 84.07 -20.92
N LYS A 250 -50.76 83.20 -20.90
CA LYS A 250 -52.22 83.38 -20.85
C LYS A 250 -52.84 82.37 -19.86
N GLN A 251 -53.97 82.72 -19.23
CA GLN A 251 -54.80 81.81 -18.44
C GLN A 251 -56.06 81.40 -19.24
N GLN A 252 -56.56 80.17 -18.99
CA GLN A 252 -57.87 79.62 -19.40
C GLN A 252 -58.14 79.22 -20.88
N GLU A 253 -59.06 78.24 -20.97
CA GLU A 253 -59.77 77.60 -22.12
C GLU A 253 -58.98 76.59 -22.99
N ASP A 254 -59.52 75.42 -23.40
CA ASP A 254 -60.58 74.54 -22.83
C ASP A 254 -60.55 73.11 -23.46
N VAL A 255 -61.16 72.12 -22.78
CA VAL A 255 -61.88 70.91 -23.30
C VAL A 255 -61.17 69.76 -24.10
N THR A 256 -61.44 68.50 -23.66
CA THR A 256 -61.37 67.18 -24.39
C THR A 256 -60.01 66.58 -24.84
N VAL A 257 -59.74 65.25 -24.85
CA VAL A 257 -60.44 64.04 -24.33
C VAL A 257 -59.47 62.82 -24.20
N SER A 258 -59.68 61.94 -23.20
CA SER A 258 -59.18 60.53 -23.06
C SER A 258 -57.63 60.28 -23.06
N ALA A 259 -57.05 59.28 -22.37
CA ALA A 259 -57.62 58.12 -21.66
C ALA A 259 -56.84 57.77 -20.36
N SER A 260 -57.52 57.07 -19.43
CA SER A 260 -56.94 56.25 -18.34
C SER A 260 -56.73 54.78 -18.85
N PRO A 261 -56.20 53.79 -18.08
CA PRO A 261 -56.01 53.71 -16.61
C PRO A 261 -54.57 53.39 -16.13
N GLU A 262 -54.13 53.91 -14.98
CA GLU A 262 -54.10 53.31 -13.61
C GLU A 262 -53.05 52.20 -13.36
N GLU A 263 -52.04 52.56 -12.56
CA GLU A 263 -51.22 51.68 -11.69
C GLU A 263 -51.61 52.03 -10.23
N THR A 264 -51.90 51.06 -9.34
CA THR A 264 -52.16 51.37 -7.90
C THR A 264 -51.95 50.19 -6.92
N SER A 265 -50.79 50.16 -6.22
CA SER A 265 -50.51 49.48 -4.92
C SER A 265 -50.64 47.92 -4.88
N VAL A 266 -50.09 47.09 -3.98
CA VAL A 266 -49.70 47.07 -2.53
C VAL A 266 -48.61 45.97 -2.35
N SER A 267 -47.57 45.93 -1.48
CA SER A 267 -47.09 46.77 -0.35
C SER A 267 -45.57 46.59 -0.04
N THR A 268 -45.06 47.42 0.87
CA THR A 268 -43.89 47.34 1.78
C THR A 268 -43.92 46.18 2.83
N PRO A 269 -42.91 45.95 3.74
CA PRO A 269 -41.57 46.56 3.93
C PRO A 269 -40.39 45.51 4.10
N PRO A 270 -39.47 45.48 5.13
CA PRO A 270 -38.02 45.70 4.94
C PRO A 270 -37.12 44.68 5.74
N PRO A 271 -35.89 44.96 6.27
CA PRO A 271 -34.86 46.00 6.01
C PRO A 271 -33.40 45.47 5.85
N ALA A 272 -32.45 46.40 5.61
CA ALA A 272 -31.11 46.63 6.21
C ALA A 272 -30.29 45.50 6.92
N GLU A 273 -28.94 45.50 7.01
CA GLU A 273 -27.85 46.33 6.43
C GLU A 273 -26.45 45.67 6.63
N THR A 274 -25.44 46.13 5.85
CA THR A 274 -24.02 46.42 6.20
C THR A 274 -23.19 45.53 7.18
N GLN A 275 -22.13 44.89 6.63
CA GLN A 275 -20.67 44.88 7.00
C GLN A 275 -20.16 45.37 8.39
N PRO A 276 -18.87 45.11 8.82
CA PRO A 276 -17.87 44.06 8.47
C PRO A 276 -17.00 43.50 9.66
N GLU A 277 -15.95 42.73 9.35
CA GLU A 277 -14.66 42.50 10.09
C GLU A 277 -14.55 41.56 11.34
N LEU A 278 -13.29 41.22 11.67
CA LEU A 278 -12.74 40.36 12.74
C LEU A 278 -12.39 41.21 14.02
N PRO A 279 -11.73 40.77 15.14
CA PRO A 279 -11.05 39.48 15.44
C PRO A 279 -11.07 38.95 16.92
N THR A 280 -10.29 37.87 17.19
CA THR A 280 -9.43 37.65 18.40
C THR A 280 -9.95 37.13 19.79
N MET A 281 -9.28 36.05 20.24
CA MET A 281 -8.93 35.54 21.61
C MET A 281 -9.86 34.75 22.58
N ASN A 282 -9.24 33.69 23.14
CA ASN A 282 -9.20 33.16 24.52
C ASN A 282 -10.45 32.99 25.42
N GLY A 283 -10.44 31.87 26.17
CA GLY A 283 -11.15 31.71 27.45
C GLY A 283 -11.10 30.27 28.00
N GLN A 284 -10.51 30.06 29.19
CA GLN A 284 -10.55 28.80 29.95
C GLN A 284 -11.72 28.78 30.95
N SER A 285 -12.03 27.59 31.48
CA SER A 285 -12.69 27.44 32.78
C SER A 285 -12.25 26.13 33.45
N ASP A 286 -11.61 26.25 34.61
CA ASP A 286 -11.18 25.17 35.52
C ASP A 286 -12.28 24.82 36.57
N GLU A 287 -11.86 24.19 37.68
CA GLU A 287 -12.60 23.80 38.92
C GLU A 287 -13.44 22.49 38.82
N HIS A 288 -13.52 21.58 39.81
CA HIS A 288 -12.77 21.21 41.05
C HIS A 288 -13.21 19.72 41.39
N SER A 289 -12.78 18.94 42.40
CA SER A 289 -12.00 19.14 43.65
C SER A 289 -11.40 17.82 44.21
N GLU A 290 -10.28 17.93 44.95
CA GLU A 290 -9.90 17.23 46.21
C GLU A 290 -9.77 15.68 46.36
N GLY A 291 -8.87 15.28 47.29
CA GLY A 291 -8.65 13.92 47.83
C GLY A 291 -9.26 13.73 49.24
N PRO A 292 -8.58 13.17 50.28
CA PRO A 292 -7.15 12.82 50.41
C PRO A 292 -6.83 11.41 50.99
N ASP A 293 -5.54 11.13 51.21
CA ASP A 293 -4.93 10.04 52.03
C ASP A 293 -5.07 10.33 53.56
N PRO A 294 -4.84 9.39 54.54
CA PRO A 294 -3.50 8.80 54.81
C PRO A 294 -3.42 7.37 55.44
N GLU A 295 -2.18 6.90 55.62
CA GLU A 295 -1.69 5.75 56.45
C GLU A 295 -1.78 6.02 58.00
N PRO A 296 -1.17 5.26 58.98
CA PRO A 296 -0.35 4.01 58.95
C PRO A 296 -0.66 2.99 60.12
N GLU A 297 0.37 2.24 60.59
CA GLU A 297 0.52 1.40 61.82
C GLU A 297 0.01 -0.07 61.82
N ALA A 298 0.56 -1.05 62.60
CA ALA A 298 1.92 -1.31 63.12
C ALA A 298 2.00 -2.71 63.83
N GLU A 299 3.20 -3.34 63.87
CA GLU A 299 3.61 -4.52 64.68
C GLU A 299 2.82 -5.87 64.49
N LEU A 300 3.26 -7.10 64.84
CA LEU A 300 4.26 -7.65 65.79
C LEU A 300 5.06 -8.85 65.20
N ALA A 301 5.91 -9.49 66.02
CA ALA A 301 6.85 -10.56 65.64
C ALA A 301 6.59 -11.94 66.31
N GLU A 302 7.21 -13.00 65.77
CA GLU A 302 7.70 -14.26 66.40
C GLU A 302 8.46 -15.02 65.28
N GLU A 303 9.77 -15.20 65.31
CA GLU A 303 10.62 -16.11 66.11
C GLU A 303 10.40 -17.61 65.83
N GLU A 304 11.44 -18.26 65.28
CA GLU A 304 11.80 -19.67 65.51
C GLU A 304 13.32 -19.82 65.22
N ALA A 305 13.97 -20.84 65.80
CA ALA A 305 15.42 -20.83 66.04
C ALA A 305 16.20 -22.01 65.41
N THR A 306 17.52 -21.86 65.29
CA THR A 306 18.51 -22.96 65.45
C THR A 306 19.92 -22.39 65.68
N PRO A 307 20.86 -23.09 66.36
CA PRO A 307 21.90 -22.41 67.15
C PRO A 307 23.38 -22.70 66.81
N ASP A 308 24.24 -21.89 67.43
CA ASP A 308 25.58 -22.16 67.95
C ASP A 308 26.77 -22.61 67.06
N LEU A 309 27.69 -21.65 66.88
CA LEU A 309 29.11 -21.72 67.23
C LEU A 309 29.98 -22.92 66.80
N LYS A 310 30.93 -22.65 65.89
CA LYS A 310 32.34 -22.46 66.32
C LYS A 310 33.29 -21.87 65.26
N ASP A 311 33.91 -20.76 65.63
CA ASP A 311 35.29 -20.39 65.28
C ASP A 311 36.15 -20.67 66.55
N PRO A 312 37.47 -20.94 66.46
CA PRO A 312 38.38 -19.83 66.75
C PRO A 312 39.76 -19.85 66.02
N SER A 313 39.95 -18.82 65.19
CA SER A 313 41.00 -17.79 65.39
C SER A 313 42.48 -18.19 65.04
N PRO A 314 43.49 -17.28 65.15
CA PRO A 314 43.92 -16.58 63.94
C PRO A 314 45.46 -16.49 63.71
N ALA A 315 45.89 -16.27 62.46
CA ALA A 315 47.22 -15.74 62.13
C ALA A 315 47.33 -15.22 60.68
N GLY A 316 48.14 -14.19 60.45
CA GLY A 316 48.77 -13.96 59.13
C GLY A 316 48.26 -12.79 58.28
N THR A 317 48.90 -11.64 58.46
CA THR A 317 49.19 -10.60 57.44
C THR A 317 49.24 -11.13 55.99
N HIS A 318 48.82 -10.38 54.96
CA HIS A 318 49.35 -9.04 54.65
C HIS A 318 48.40 -8.23 53.74
N ASP A 319 48.48 -6.90 53.83
CA ASP A 319 47.81 -5.95 52.93
C ASP A 319 48.48 -5.95 51.54
N LEU A 320 47.73 -6.27 50.48
CA LEU A 320 48.17 -6.20 49.09
C LEU A 320 47.00 -5.78 48.20
N ALA A 321 47.28 -4.90 47.24
CA ALA A 321 46.28 -4.21 46.43
C ALA A 321 45.36 -5.15 45.64
N SER A 322 44.10 -4.74 45.49
CA SER A 322 43.14 -5.37 44.59
C SER A 322 43.62 -5.28 43.15
N ASP A 323 44.06 -6.42 42.61
CA ASP A 323 44.06 -6.67 41.17
C ASP A 323 42.61 -6.54 40.66
N PRO A 324 42.35 -5.95 39.48
CA PRO A 324 40.99 -5.93 38.94
C PRO A 324 40.54 -7.38 38.68
N GLU A 325 39.35 -7.74 39.16
CA GLU A 325 38.79 -9.07 38.89
C GLU A 325 38.71 -9.29 37.36
N PRO A 326 39.12 -10.46 36.86
CA PRO A 326 38.97 -10.77 35.44
C PRO A 326 37.48 -10.81 35.11
N GLU A 327 37.04 -9.98 34.15
CA GLU A 327 35.63 -9.90 33.78
C GLU A 327 35.11 -11.30 33.39
N VAL A 328 34.20 -11.82 34.21
CA VAL A 328 33.67 -13.17 34.04
C VAL A 328 32.70 -13.13 32.86
N ALA A 329 33.14 -13.68 31.72
CA ALA A 329 32.34 -13.76 30.51
C ALA A 329 30.94 -14.34 30.81
N PRO A 330 29.84 -13.74 30.28
CA PRO A 330 28.49 -14.14 30.66
C PRO A 330 28.22 -15.62 30.41
N VAL A 331 27.70 -16.31 31.44
CA VAL A 331 27.39 -17.74 31.35
C VAL A 331 26.04 -17.93 30.67
N ILE A 332 26.07 -18.14 29.35
CA ILE A 332 24.88 -18.47 28.56
C ILE A 332 24.40 -19.88 28.93
N ALA A 333 23.12 -19.99 29.30
CA ALA A 333 22.50 -21.26 29.68
C ALA A 333 22.14 -22.11 28.45
N ALA A 334 21.97 -23.42 28.63
CA ALA A 334 21.36 -24.23 27.58
C ALA A 334 19.84 -23.95 27.51
N PRO A 335 19.26 -23.63 26.33
CA PRO A 335 17.83 -23.45 26.20
C PRO A 335 17.09 -24.79 26.37
N SER A 336 15.87 -24.72 26.86
CA SER A 336 14.93 -25.85 26.87
C SER A 336 14.01 -25.76 25.65
N MET A 337 13.75 -26.90 24.99
CA MET A 337 12.87 -27.01 23.81
C MET A 337 11.98 -28.24 23.95
N TRP A 338 10.70 -28.11 23.62
CA TRP A 338 9.69 -29.17 23.67
C TRP A 338 8.55 -28.93 22.67
N THR A 339 7.67 -29.91 22.49
CA THR A 339 6.47 -29.80 21.63
C THR A 339 5.18 -30.08 22.42
N ARG A 340 4.02 -29.81 21.82
CA ARG A 340 2.71 -30.30 22.30
C ARG A 340 1.71 -30.52 21.15
N PRO A 341 0.76 -31.47 21.29
CA PRO A 341 -0.19 -31.80 20.22
C PRO A 341 -1.41 -30.87 20.12
N GLN A 342 -1.65 -29.95 21.06
CA GLN A 342 -2.82 -29.03 21.07
C GLN A 342 -2.65 -27.85 20.10
N ILE A 343 -2.31 -28.14 18.83
CA ILE A 343 -2.03 -27.14 17.79
C ILE A 343 -3.27 -26.36 17.33
N LYS A 344 -4.46 -26.97 17.34
CA LYS A 344 -5.71 -26.32 16.94
C LYS A 344 -6.09 -25.23 17.94
N ASP A 345 -6.21 -25.61 19.20
CA ASP A 345 -6.56 -24.77 20.34
C ASP A 345 -5.58 -23.59 20.49
N PHE A 346 -4.29 -23.84 20.25
CA PHE A 346 -3.27 -22.79 20.19
C PHE A 346 -3.53 -21.79 19.06
N LYS A 347 -3.66 -22.25 17.81
CA LYS A 347 -3.93 -21.36 16.66
C LYS A 347 -5.22 -20.57 16.83
N GLU A 348 -6.28 -21.20 17.35
CA GLU A 348 -7.56 -20.54 17.63
C GLU A 348 -7.45 -19.46 18.72
N LYS A 349 -6.66 -19.70 19.77
CA LYS A 349 -6.36 -18.68 20.78
C LYS A 349 -5.50 -17.54 20.23
N ILE A 350 -4.47 -17.85 19.44
CA ILE A 350 -3.54 -16.85 18.92
C ILE A 350 -4.19 -15.94 17.88
N ARG A 351 -5.11 -16.44 17.03
CA ARG A 351 -5.89 -15.62 16.06
C ARG A 351 -6.74 -14.49 16.66
N GLN A 352 -6.87 -14.43 17.99
CA GLN A 352 -7.58 -13.36 18.69
C GLN A 352 -6.73 -12.09 18.79
N ASP A 353 -5.43 -12.19 18.55
CA ASP A 353 -4.48 -11.10 18.41
C ASP A 353 -3.86 -11.13 17.01
N ALA A 354 -3.86 -9.99 16.31
CA ALA A 354 -3.33 -9.89 14.96
C ALA A 354 -1.79 -9.83 14.95
N ASP A 355 -1.18 -9.20 15.94
CA ASP A 355 0.28 -8.98 15.99
C ASP A 355 1.03 -10.27 16.36
N SER A 356 0.32 -11.25 16.93
CA SER A 356 0.77 -12.62 17.16
C SER A 356 0.63 -13.56 15.93
N VAL A 357 0.19 -13.06 14.76
CA VAL A 357 0.07 -13.85 13.51
C VAL A 357 0.80 -13.17 12.35
N ILE A 358 2.02 -13.61 12.07
CA ILE A 358 2.86 -13.08 10.98
C ILE A 358 2.77 -13.97 9.72
N THR A 359 2.92 -13.35 8.55
CA THR A 359 3.12 -14.06 7.28
C THR A 359 4.59 -13.94 6.88
N VAL A 360 5.30 -15.07 6.85
CA VAL A 360 6.68 -15.14 6.34
C VAL A 360 6.59 -15.55 4.87
N GLY A 361 6.93 -14.66 3.94
CA GLY A 361 6.84 -14.91 2.51
C GLY A 361 7.95 -15.82 1.98
N ARG A 362 7.92 -16.11 0.68
CA ARG A 362 8.75 -17.16 0.07
C ARG A 362 10.19 -16.65 -0.13
N GLY A 363 11.18 -17.31 0.46
CA GLY A 363 12.56 -16.81 0.46
C GLY A 363 12.90 -15.85 1.61
N GLU A 364 11.89 -15.31 2.29
CA GLU A 364 12.05 -14.34 3.37
C GLU A 364 12.50 -14.99 4.69
N VAL A 365 13.13 -14.18 5.54
CA VAL A 365 13.36 -14.46 6.95
C VAL A 365 12.69 -13.34 7.75
N VAL A 366 11.93 -13.70 8.78
CA VAL A 366 11.30 -12.72 9.69
C VAL A 366 11.88 -12.86 11.08
N THR A 367 12.47 -11.76 11.57
CA THR A 367 13.14 -11.69 12.87
C THR A 367 12.26 -10.91 13.84
N VAL A 368 11.71 -11.60 14.84
CA VAL A 368 10.96 -10.99 15.94
C VAL A 368 11.94 -10.63 17.06
N ARG A 369 12.09 -9.34 17.32
CA ARG A 369 12.98 -8.76 18.34
C ARG A 369 12.22 -8.63 19.65
N VAL A 370 12.68 -9.32 20.70
CA VAL A 370 12.06 -9.38 22.03
C VAL A 370 13.05 -8.93 23.11
N PRO A 371 12.97 -7.68 23.59
CA PRO A 371 13.85 -7.18 24.64
C PRO A 371 13.68 -7.91 25.98
N THR A 372 14.75 -7.98 26.78
CA THR A 372 14.71 -8.46 28.17
C THR A 372 13.96 -7.48 29.06
N HIS A 373 12.96 -7.95 29.81
CA HIS A 373 12.24 -7.12 30.79
C HIS A 373 13.04 -6.99 32.09
N GLU A 374 13.05 -5.82 32.75
CA GLU A 374 13.86 -5.61 33.97
C GLU A 374 13.43 -6.49 35.16
N GLU A 375 12.16 -6.88 35.22
CA GLU A 375 11.65 -7.84 36.21
C GLU A 375 11.75 -9.31 35.76
N GLY A 376 12.25 -9.58 34.56
CA GLY A 376 12.29 -10.92 33.97
C GLY A 376 13.60 -11.67 34.22
N SER A 377 13.52 -12.99 34.28
CA SER A 377 14.68 -13.90 34.40
C SER A 377 14.73 -14.99 33.31
N TYR A 378 13.60 -15.25 32.63
CA TYR A 378 13.51 -16.18 31.49
C TYR A 378 12.66 -15.58 30.36
N LEU A 379 13.00 -15.93 29.11
CA LEU A 379 12.09 -15.84 27.97
C LEU A 379 11.43 -17.20 27.75
N PHE A 380 10.14 -17.20 27.44
CA PHE A 380 9.40 -18.34 26.89
C PHE A 380 8.85 -17.99 25.52
N TRP A 381 8.87 -18.95 24.59
CA TRP A 381 8.30 -18.84 23.26
C TRP A 381 7.48 -20.07 22.88
N GLU A 382 6.46 -19.86 22.05
CA GLU A 382 5.63 -20.91 21.45
C GLU A 382 5.31 -20.52 20.01
N PHE A 383 5.32 -21.47 19.07
CA PHE A 383 4.95 -21.21 17.68
C PHE A 383 4.38 -22.42 16.96
N ALA A 384 3.57 -22.15 15.93
CA ALA A 384 2.99 -23.12 15.01
C ALA A 384 2.79 -22.51 13.61
N THR A 385 2.75 -23.34 12.58
CA THR A 385 2.48 -22.96 11.18
C THR A 385 1.27 -23.69 10.63
N ASP A 386 0.62 -23.19 9.58
CA ASP A 386 -0.65 -23.80 9.12
C ASP A 386 -0.52 -25.16 8.42
N HIS A 387 0.43 -25.31 7.48
CA HIS A 387 0.44 -26.45 6.54
C HIS A 387 1.82 -27.05 6.23
N TYR A 388 2.90 -26.41 6.69
CA TYR A 388 4.28 -26.73 6.29
C TYR A 388 5.26 -26.36 7.41
N ASP A 389 6.42 -27.01 7.44
CA ASP A 389 7.54 -26.69 8.32
C ASP A 389 8.09 -25.27 8.11
N ILE A 390 8.76 -24.70 9.12
CA ILE A 390 9.54 -23.46 8.99
C ILE A 390 10.90 -23.62 9.68
N GLY A 391 11.93 -22.89 9.26
CA GLY A 391 13.16 -22.73 10.01
C GLY A 391 12.91 -21.92 11.27
N PHE A 392 13.40 -22.39 12.42
CA PHE A 392 13.36 -21.64 13.67
C PHE A 392 14.68 -21.72 14.42
N GLY A 393 15.19 -20.55 14.80
CA GLY A 393 16.31 -20.35 15.70
C GLY A 393 16.14 -19.08 16.56
N VAL A 394 17.02 -18.93 17.54
CA VAL A 394 17.01 -17.84 18.53
C VAL A 394 18.43 -17.37 18.74
N TYR A 395 18.66 -16.06 18.64
CA TYR A 395 19.92 -15.41 18.98
C TYR A 395 19.70 -14.40 20.11
N PHE A 396 20.76 -13.95 20.76
CA PHE A 396 20.72 -12.91 21.79
C PHE A 396 21.68 -11.78 21.42
N GLU A 397 21.13 -10.58 21.20
CA GLU A 397 21.86 -9.35 20.92
C GLU A 397 22.12 -8.60 22.23
N TRP A 398 23.40 -8.36 22.54
CA TRP A 398 23.81 -7.62 23.73
C TRP A 398 23.62 -6.12 23.50
N THR A 399 22.70 -5.50 24.25
CA THR A 399 22.38 -4.08 24.11
C THR A 399 21.71 -3.52 25.37
N ASP A 400 22.13 -2.33 25.80
CA ASP A 400 21.55 -1.61 26.95
C ASP A 400 20.27 -0.83 26.62
N SER A 401 19.68 -1.06 25.44
CA SER A 401 18.48 -0.35 24.98
C SER A 401 17.34 -0.41 26.02
N PRO A 402 16.83 0.74 26.49
CA PRO A 402 15.76 0.78 27.50
C PRO A 402 14.37 0.49 26.92
N ASN A 403 14.27 0.20 25.61
CA ASN A 403 12.99 -0.07 24.97
C ASN A 403 12.58 -1.54 25.19
N THR A 404 11.44 -1.76 25.86
CA THR A 404 10.86 -3.09 26.11
C THR A 404 9.86 -3.55 25.05
N SER A 405 9.57 -2.75 24.01
CA SER A 405 8.61 -3.12 22.95
C SER A 405 9.11 -4.27 22.08
N VAL A 406 8.29 -5.30 21.88
CA VAL A 406 8.51 -6.29 20.81
C VAL A 406 8.37 -5.62 19.44
N SER A 407 9.20 -6.01 18.47
CA SER A 407 9.12 -5.51 17.08
C SER A 407 9.45 -6.59 16.06
N VAL A 408 8.93 -6.47 14.84
CA VAL A 408 9.05 -7.47 13.78
C VAL A 408 9.78 -6.87 12.58
N HIS A 409 10.83 -7.55 12.11
CA HIS A 409 11.64 -7.14 10.96
C HIS A 409 11.58 -8.22 9.87
N VAL A 410 11.59 -7.82 8.60
CA VAL A 410 11.42 -8.72 7.44
C VAL A 410 12.56 -8.51 6.45
N SER A 411 13.22 -9.60 6.07
CA SER A 411 14.38 -9.61 5.17
C SER A 411 14.11 -10.57 3.99
N GLU A 412 14.42 -10.21 2.74
CA GLU A 412 14.20 -11.10 1.57
C GLU A 412 15.27 -12.21 1.44
N SER A 413 16.28 -12.24 2.30
CA SER A 413 17.28 -13.30 2.45
C SER A 413 17.75 -13.46 3.90
N SER A 414 18.36 -14.61 4.20
CA SER A 414 19.08 -14.84 5.48
C SER A 414 20.44 -14.10 5.51
N ASP A 415 20.94 -13.65 4.34
CA ASP A 415 22.16 -12.82 4.18
C ASP A 415 21.91 -11.33 4.51
N ASP A 416 20.68 -10.80 4.34
CA ASP A 416 20.41 -9.35 4.26
C ASP A 416 20.55 -8.58 5.59
N GLU A 417 20.74 -9.25 6.73
CA GLU A 417 20.92 -8.56 8.03
C GLU A 417 22.29 -7.84 8.18
N ASP A 418 23.21 -7.99 7.21
CA ASP A 418 24.54 -7.35 7.23
C ASP A 418 24.70 -6.10 6.35
N GLU A 419 23.81 -5.84 5.37
CA GLU A 419 24.04 -4.89 4.26
C GLU A 419 23.26 -3.54 4.32
N GLU A 420 22.97 -2.98 5.50
CA GLU A 420 22.55 -1.55 5.60
C GLU A 420 23.75 -0.58 5.45
N GLU A 421 24.40 -0.58 4.28
CA GLU A 421 25.38 0.44 3.88
C GLU A 421 24.99 1.11 2.55
N GLY A 422 24.50 2.34 2.65
CA GLY A 422 24.28 3.22 1.48
C GLY A 422 25.57 3.61 0.76
N GLU A 423 25.43 4.06 -0.48
CA GLU A 423 26.53 4.22 -1.44
C GLU A 423 27.63 5.22 -0.98
N GLY A 424 28.87 4.71 -0.81
CA GLY A 424 30.10 5.47 -1.05
C GLY A 424 30.75 6.21 0.14
N GLN A 425 31.45 5.49 1.02
CA GLN A 425 32.47 6.05 1.94
C GLN A 425 33.81 5.30 1.84
N ASN A 426 34.90 5.93 2.30
CA ASN A 426 36.28 5.44 2.10
C ASN A 426 36.64 4.23 2.96
N GLU A 427 37.61 3.43 2.50
CA GLU A 427 38.11 2.23 3.20
C GLU A 427 38.56 2.49 4.65
N ASP A 428 39.13 3.68 4.95
CA ASP A 428 39.55 4.09 6.29
C ASP A 428 38.40 4.21 7.31
N GLU A 429 37.14 4.39 6.89
CA GLU A 429 36.00 4.47 7.80
C GLU A 429 35.41 3.08 8.12
N LYS A 430 35.57 2.12 7.20
CA LYS A 430 35.08 0.73 7.37
C LYS A 430 35.73 0.04 8.58
N ALA A 431 37.01 0.34 8.83
CA ALA A 431 37.74 -0.14 10.00
C ALA A 431 37.26 0.43 11.35
N LYS A 432 36.54 1.58 11.36
CA LYS A 432 35.99 2.20 12.59
C LYS A 432 34.52 1.87 12.83
N LYS A 433 33.74 1.52 11.81
CA LYS A 433 32.31 1.20 11.98
C LYS A 433 32.09 -0.20 12.57
N ASN A 434 33.00 -1.14 12.30
CA ASN A 434 32.95 -2.51 12.84
C ASN A 434 33.06 -2.62 14.37
N SER A 435 33.47 -1.57 15.11
CA SER A 435 33.48 -1.60 16.58
C SER A 435 32.11 -1.38 17.23
N ASN A 436 31.08 -1.05 16.43
CA ASN A 436 29.78 -0.60 16.93
C ASN A 436 28.60 -1.51 16.55
N LYS A 437 28.83 -2.65 15.87
CA LYS A 437 27.79 -3.70 15.78
C LYS A 437 27.67 -4.38 17.16
N PRO A 438 26.47 -4.54 17.74
CA PRO A 438 26.30 -5.23 19.02
C PRO A 438 26.75 -6.69 18.91
N GLN A 439 27.27 -7.25 20.00
CA GLN A 439 27.60 -8.67 20.06
C GLN A 439 26.30 -9.49 19.93
N VAL A 440 26.33 -10.58 19.17
CA VAL A 440 25.22 -11.52 19.00
C VAL A 440 25.70 -12.93 19.27
N ASP A 441 25.04 -13.64 20.19
CA ASP A 441 25.31 -15.04 20.51
C ASP A 441 24.16 -15.95 20.04
N GLU A 442 24.49 -17.17 19.58
CA GLU A 442 23.50 -18.17 19.19
C GLU A 442 22.97 -18.91 20.42
N ILE A 443 21.64 -18.90 20.61
CA ILE A 443 20.96 -19.61 21.69
C ILE A 443 20.37 -20.91 21.16
N VAL A 444 19.60 -20.84 20.06
CA VAL A 444 19.02 -21.99 19.36
C VAL A 444 19.41 -21.91 17.88
N PRO A 445 20.24 -22.81 17.34
CA PRO A 445 20.55 -22.85 15.92
C PRO A 445 19.30 -23.00 15.05
N VAL A 446 19.31 -22.30 13.91
CA VAL A 446 18.22 -22.32 12.93
C VAL A 446 18.13 -23.71 12.29
N TYR A 447 17.07 -24.43 12.64
CA TYR A 447 16.72 -25.70 12.00
C TYR A 447 15.25 -25.73 11.63
N ARG A 448 14.92 -26.45 10.56
CA ARG A 448 13.55 -26.70 10.10
C ARG A 448 12.77 -27.49 11.18
N ARG A 449 11.56 -27.04 11.49
CA ARG A 449 10.67 -27.61 12.52
C ARG A 449 9.32 -27.94 11.92
N ASP A 450 8.81 -29.13 12.20
CA ASP A 450 7.49 -29.59 11.77
C ASP A 450 6.36 -28.99 12.63
N CYS A 451 6.42 -27.68 12.90
CA CYS A 451 5.47 -26.93 13.72
C CYS A 451 4.08 -26.76 13.08
N HIS A 452 3.80 -27.49 12.00
CA HIS A 452 2.48 -27.65 11.40
C HIS A 452 1.75 -28.89 11.90
N GLU A 453 2.46 -29.83 12.53
CA GLU A 453 1.91 -31.02 13.18
C GLU A 453 1.68 -30.78 14.68
N GLU A 454 2.69 -30.24 15.38
CA GLU A 454 2.65 -29.89 16.81
C GLU A 454 3.00 -28.41 17.05
N VAL A 455 2.61 -27.85 18.21
CA VAL A 455 3.15 -26.55 18.64
C VAL A 455 4.56 -26.77 19.18
N TYR A 456 5.53 -26.04 18.66
CA TYR A 456 6.89 -26.01 19.21
C TYR A 456 6.95 -24.93 20.29
N ALA A 457 7.68 -25.21 21.36
CA ALA A 457 7.86 -24.30 22.48
C ALA A 457 9.27 -24.41 23.06
N GLY A 458 9.69 -23.38 23.79
CA GLY A 458 10.96 -23.37 24.47
C GLY A 458 11.11 -22.24 25.48
N SER A 459 12.22 -22.26 26.19
CA SER A 459 12.62 -21.19 27.10
C SER A 459 14.14 -21.08 27.23
N HIS A 460 14.60 -19.89 27.62
CA HIS A 460 16.00 -19.60 27.90
C HIS A 460 16.12 -18.63 29.07
N GLN A 461 17.09 -18.86 29.96
CA GLN A 461 17.40 -17.95 31.06
C GLN A 461 18.08 -16.70 30.51
N TYR A 462 17.74 -15.52 31.00
CA TYR A 462 18.39 -14.27 30.58
C TYR A 462 19.91 -14.34 30.89
N PRO A 463 20.80 -14.27 29.88
CA PRO A 463 22.25 -14.27 30.10
C PRO A 463 22.74 -12.88 30.58
N GLY A 464 21.92 -11.84 30.37
CA GLY A 464 22.13 -10.46 30.76
C GLY A 464 21.01 -9.57 30.21
N ARG A 465 21.28 -8.28 30.05
CA ARG A 465 20.40 -7.31 29.37
C ARG A 465 20.63 -7.35 27.85
N GLY A 466 19.57 -7.34 27.06
CA GLY A 466 19.67 -7.42 25.61
C GLY A 466 18.34 -7.68 24.90
N VAL A 467 18.42 -8.15 23.66
CA VAL A 467 17.27 -8.43 22.79
C VAL A 467 17.38 -9.84 22.20
N TYR A 468 16.38 -10.68 22.43
CA TYR A 468 16.26 -11.96 21.74
C TYR A 468 15.80 -11.75 20.29
N LEU A 469 16.45 -12.45 19.35
CA LEU A 469 16.14 -12.45 17.93
C LEU A 469 15.54 -13.81 17.56
N LEU A 470 14.20 -13.90 17.54
CA LEU A 470 13.49 -15.11 17.11
C LEU A 470 13.41 -15.10 15.58
N LYS A 471 14.24 -15.91 14.92
CA LYS A 471 14.29 -16.00 13.46
C LYS A 471 13.35 -17.08 12.93
N PHE A 472 12.33 -16.66 12.21
CA PHE A 472 11.46 -17.51 11.40
C PHE A 472 11.98 -17.53 9.96
N ASP A 473 12.87 -18.48 9.67
CA ASP A 473 13.53 -18.62 8.37
C ASP A 473 12.64 -19.43 7.40
N ASN A 474 12.22 -18.78 6.32
CA ASN A 474 11.52 -19.41 5.20
C ASN A 474 12.34 -19.33 3.90
N SER A 475 13.65 -19.10 4.01
CA SER A 475 14.56 -18.84 2.90
C SER A 475 14.63 -20.00 1.91
N TYR A 476 14.53 -21.23 2.40
CA TYR A 476 14.51 -22.46 1.61
C TYR A 476 13.18 -22.72 0.88
N SER A 477 12.10 -22.04 1.27
CA SER A 477 10.78 -22.29 0.71
C SER A 477 10.55 -21.53 -0.60
N LEU A 478 10.97 -22.16 -1.70
CA LEU A 478 10.73 -21.69 -3.06
C LEU A 478 9.25 -21.35 -3.34
N TRP A 479 8.29 -22.12 -2.83
CA TRP A 479 6.90 -22.16 -3.33
C TRP A 479 5.84 -21.68 -2.34
N ARG A 480 6.14 -21.58 -1.04
CA ARG A 480 5.13 -21.40 0.02
C ARG A 480 5.56 -20.34 1.04
N SER A 481 4.80 -19.26 1.12
CA SER A 481 4.72 -18.44 2.34
C SER A 481 4.20 -19.28 3.51
N LYS A 482 4.43 -18.84 4.74
CA LYS A 482 3.98 -19.49 5.99
C LYS A 482 3.19 -18.50 6.82
N SER A 483 1.97 -18.85 7.21
CA SER A 483 1.31 -18.23 8.37
C SER A 483 1.94 -18.81 9.62
N VAL A 484 2.61 -17.97 10.43
CA VAL A 484 3.19 -18.34 11.73
C VAL A 484 2.32 -17.72 12.82
N TYR A 485 1.81 -18.57 13.69
CA TYR A 485 1.15 -18.20 14.94
C TYR A 485 2.20 -18.31 16.03
N TYR A 486 2.53 -17.23 16.72
CA TYR A 486 3.55 -17.24 17.77
C TYR A 486 3.03 -16.62 19.06
N ARG A 487 3.75 -16.85 20.16
CA ARG A 487 3.56 -16.16 21.44
C ARG A 487 4.89 -16.10 22.17
N VAL A 488 5.16 -14.96 22.79
CA VAL A 488 6.31 -14.76 23.70
C VAL A 488 5.86 -14.14 25.01
N TYR A 489 6.53 -14.50 26.10
CA TYR A 489 6.32 -13.93 27.43
C TYR A 489 7.56 -14.17 28.30
N TYR A 490 7.73 -13.37 29.35
CA TYR A 490 8.77 -13.57 30.35
C TYR A 490 8.19 -14.14 31.65
N THR A 491 9.06 -14.68 32.51
CA THR A 491 8.74 -14.97 33.92
C THR A 491 9.74 -14.30 34.84
N ARG A 492 9.36 -14.12 36.11
CA ARG A 492 10.28 -13.79 37.20
C ARG A 492 11.00 -15.05 37.68
#